data_AF-A0A952TVZ8-F1
#
_entry.id   AF-A0A952TVZ8-F1
#
_cell.length_a   1.000
_cell.length_b   1.000
_cell.length_c   1.000
_cell.angle_alpha   90.00
_cell.angle_beta   90.00
_cell.angle_gamma   90.00
#
_symmetry.space_group_name_H-M   'P 1'
#
loop_
_entity.id
_entity.type
_entity.pdbx_description
1 polymer ?
#
loop_
_entity_poly.entity_id
_entity_poly.type
_entity_poly.pdbx_seq_one_letter_code
_entity_poly.pdbx_strand_id
1 'polypeptide(L)'
;MNDEFQVEFFELESGNVPFLKFLNSLTKIERAEVLANIEEFRIIKSKNELVPSQLSKFLKDGIFELRVKHQTRITRSLYFF
;
A
#
# COMPACT_ATOMS: atom_id res chain seq x y z
N MET A 1 -1.15 -16.47 18.01
CA MET A 1 -2.02 -16.29 16.83
C MET A 1 -1.12 -15.80 15.71
N ASN A 2 -0.93 -16.59 14.67
CA ASN A 2 -0.32 -16.10 13.43
C ASN A 2 -1.46 -15.48 12.63
N ASP A 3 -1.86 -14.27 12.99
CA ASP A 3 -2.80 -13.49 12.18
C ASP A 3 -2.00 -12.92 11.01
N GLU A 4 -1.90 -13.71 9.94
CA GLU A 4 -1.26 -13.27 8.70
C GLU A 4 -2.14 -12.19 8.05
N PHE A 5 -1.62 -10.97 7.97
CA PHE A 5 -2.33 -9.89 7.30
C PHE A 5 -2.49 -10.22 5.82
N GLN A 6 -3.72 -10.06 5.33
CA GLN A 6 -4.06 -10.13 3.91
C GLN A 6 -4.15 -8.71 3.34
N VAL A 7 -3.78 -8.56 2.07
CA VAL A 7 -3.92 -7.31 1.33
C VAL A 7 -4.85 -7.55 0.16
N GLU A 8 -5.95 -6.81 0.14
CA GLU A 8 -6.95 -6.86 -0.93
C GLU A 8 -7.05 -5.50 -1.62
N PHE A 9 -7.26 -5.50 -2.94
CA PHE A 9 -7.48 -4.27 -3.68
C PHE A 9 -8.97 -3.94 -3.70
N PHE A 10 -9.32 -2.75 -3.22
CA PHE A 10 -10.71 -2.33 -3.13
C PHE A 10 -11.39 -2.28 -4.50
N GLU A 11 -12.50 -3.00 -4.61
CA GLU A 11 -13.37 -3.04 -5.78
C GLU A 11 -14.61 -2.18 -5.52
N LEU A 12 -14.88 -1.25 -6.43
CA LEU A 12 -16.10 -0.43 -6.42
C LEU A 12 -17.29 -1.28 -6.87
N GLU A 13 -18.50 -0.88 -6.51
CA GLU A 13 -19.76 -1.52 -6.96
C GLU A 13 -19.85 -1.68 -8.48
N SER A 14 -19.16 -0.83 -9.25
CA SER A 14 -19.08 -0.91 -10.70
C SER A 14 -18.13 -2.00 -11.23
N GLY A 15 -17.49 -2.80 -10.36
CA GLY A 15 -16.41 -3.74 -10.69
C GLY A 15 -15.05 -3.08 -10.99
N ASN A 16 -14.93 -1.77 -10.76
CA ASN A 16 -13.68 -1.05 -11.00
C ASN A 16 -12.75 -1.21 -9.79
N VAL A 17 -11.48 -1.54 -10.03
CA VAL A 17 -10.44 -1.56 -9.00
C VAL A 17 -9.50 -0.37 -9.21
N PRO A 18 -9.68 0.76 -8.50
CA PRO A 18 -8.90 1.99 -8.74
C PRO A 18 -7.40 1.77 -8.57
N PHE A 19 -7.01 0.94 -7.61
CA PHE A 19 -5.60 0.65 -7.35
C PHE A 19 -4.91 -0.04 -8.53
N LEU A 20 -5.60 -0.95 -9.24
CA LEU A 20 -5.07 -1.56 -10.46
C LEU A 20 -4.87 -0.55 -11.58
N LYS A 21 -5.80 0.41 -11.75
CA LYS A 21 -5.63 1.51 -12.71
C LYS A 21 -4.40 2.36 -12.37
N PHE A 22 -4.20 2.66 -11.08
CA PHE A 22 -3.00 3.35 -10.60
C PHE A 22 -1.72 2.55 -10.90
N LEU A 23 -1.63 1.27 -10.51
CA LEU A 23 -0.47 0.42 -10.80
C LEU A 23 -0.18 0.34 -12.30
N ASN A 24 -1.22 0.29 -13.13
CA ASN A 24 -1.09 0.25 -14.58
C ASN A 24 -0.53 1.55 -15.19
N SER A 25 -0.68 2.68 -14.51
CA SER A 25 -0.11 3.97 -14.92
C SER A 25 1.38 4.13 -14.58
N LEU A 26 1.94 3.26 -13.74
CA LEU A 26 3.34 3.32 -13.32
C LEU A 26 4.27 2.64 -14.32
N THR A 27 5.53 3.08 -14.35
CA THR A 27 6.59 2.32 -15.03
C THR A 27 6.78 0.96 -14.38
N LYS A 28 7.44 0.03 -15.08
CA LYS A 28 7.72 -1.32 -14.56
C LYS A 28 8.47 -1.28 -13.22
N ILE A 29 9.45 -0.37 -13.09
CA ILE A 29 10.26 -0.22 -11.88
C ILE A 29 9.41 0.32 -10.74
N GLU A 30 8.70 1.43 -10.96
CA GLU A 30 7.87 2.04 -9.90
C GLU A 30 6.75 1.11 -9.43
N ARG A 31 6.14 0.35 -10.36
CA ARG A 31 5.15 -0.67 -10.00
C ARG A 31 5.74 -1.73 -9.08
N ALA A 32 6.95 -2.22 -9.38
CA ALA A 32 7.64 -3.20 -8.55
C ALA A 32 7.98 -2.62 -7.17
N GLU A 33 8.43 -1.36 -7.10
CA GLU A 33 8.70 -0.67 -5.83
C GLU A 33 7.43 -0.53 -4.98
N VAL A 34 6.30 -0.18 -5.59
CA VAL A 34 5.01 -0.11 -4.88
C VAL A 34 4.59 -1.46 -4.33
N LEU A 35 4.63 -2.52 -5.14
CA LEU A 35 4.26 -3.87 -4.70
C LEU A 35 5.20 -4.40 -3.60
N ALA A 36 6.49 -4.13 -3.69
CA ALA A 36 7.46 -4.50 -2.66
C ALA A 36 7.18 -3.80 -1.32
N ASN A 37 6.82 -2.50 -1.34
CA ASN A 37 6.47 -1.77 -0.12
C ASN A 37 5.15 -2.25 0.51
N ILE A 38 4.19 -2.70 -0.30
CA ILE A 38 2.96 -3.35 0.19
C ILE A 38 3.29 -4.66 0.91
N GLU A 39 4.15 -5.49 0.32
CA GLU A 39 4.56 -6.75 0.92
C GLU A 39 5.38 -6.53 2.19
N GLU A 40 6.30 -5.57 2.20
CA GLU A 40 7.04 -5.16 3.39
C GLU A 40 6.08 -4.73 4.52
N PHE A 41 5.08 -3.89 4.21
CA PHE A 41 4.06 -3.49 5.17
C PHE A 41 3.29 -4.69 5.73
N ARG A 42 2.87 -5.62 4.87
CA ARG A 42 2.16 -6.85 5.26
C ARG A 42 2.99 -7.72 6.19
N ILE A 43 4.29 -7.86 5.92
CA ILE A 43 5.24 -8.63 6.75
C ILE A 43 5.40 -7.98 8.12
N ILE A 44 5.67 -6.67 8.18
CA ILE A 44 5.82 -5.93 9.44
C ILE A 44 4.56 -6.07 10.30
N LYS A 45 3.37 -5.93 9.68
CA LYS A 45 2.09 -6.11 10.37
C LYS A 45 1.88 -7.53 10.88
N SER A 46 2.17 -8.53 10.07
CA SER A 46 2.07 -9.96 10.46
C SER A 46 3.02 -10.34 11.60
N LYS A 47 4.15 -9.64 11.74
CA LYS A 47 5.08 -9.78 12.86
C LYS A 47 4.69 -8.99 14.11
N ASN A 48 3.59 -8.24 14.06
CA ASN A 48 3.16 -7.30 15.09
C ASN A 48 4.25 -6.27 15.45
N GLU A 49 5.02 -5.85 14.44
CA GLU A 49 6.08 -4.85 14.57
C GLU A 49 5.54 -3.43 14.31
N LEU A 50 6.27 -2.43 14.81
CA LEU A 50 5.96 -1.02 14.57
C LEU A 50 6.27 -0.65 13.11
N VAL A 51 5.27 -0.17 12.38
CA VAL A 51 5.45 0.32 11.01
C VAL A 51 6.16 1.67 11.03
N PRO A 52 7.28 1.85 10.28
CA PRO A 52 7.96 3.13 10.20
C PRO A 52 7.05 4.23 9.65
N SER A 53 7.09 5.42 10.26
CA SER A 53 6.26 6.56 9.84
C SER A 53 6.60 7.08 8.43
N GLN A 54 7.79 6.73 7.91
CA GLN A 54 8.18 7.01 6.53
C GLN A 54 7.47 6.09 5.54
N LEU A 55 7.14 4.86 5.93
CA LEU A 55 6.46 3.87 5.11
C LEU A 55 4.94 4.05 5.19
N SER A 56 4.38 4.16 6.40
CA SER A 56 2.95 4.36 6.59
C SER A 56 2.61 5.46 7.57
N LYS A 57 1.53 6.20 7.27
CA LYS A 57 1.06 7.30 8.10
C LYS A 57 -0.47 7.37 8.11
N PHE A 58 -1.04 7.56 9.29
CA PHE A 58 -2.46 7.90 9.44
C PHE A 58 -2.74 9.29 8.86
N LEU A 59 -3.81 9.40 8.07
CA LEU A 59 -4.28 10.67 7.54
C LEU A 59 -5.48 11.19 8.34
N LYS A 60 -6.64 10.55 8.18
CA LYS A 60 -7.90 10.86 8.86
C LYS A 60 -8.93 9.76 8.59
N ASP A 61 -10.00 9.71 9.38
CA ASP A 61 -11.20 8.89 9.09
C ASP A 61 -10.90 7.39 8.84
N GLY A 62 -9.93 6.82 9.56
CA GLY A 62 -9.49 5.43 9.36
C GLY A 62 -8.65 5.19 8.10
N ILE A 63 -8.34 6.25 7.33
CA ILE A 63 -7.52 6.19 6.12
C ILE A 63 -6.06 6.43 6.46
N PHE A 64 -5.21 5.59 5.87
CA PHE A 64 -3.76 5.65 5.96
C PHE A 64 -3.16 5.82 4.56
N GLU A 65 -1.94 6.35 4.50
CA GLU A 65 -1.09 6.30 3.31
C GLU A 65 0.02 5.27 3.48
N LEU A 66 0.37 4.59 2.39
CA LEU A 66 1.69 4.02 2.14
C LEU A 66 2.45 4.95 1.20
N ARG A 67 3.67 5.32 1.58
CA ARG A 67 4.50 6.25 0.82
C ARG A 67 5.67 5.51 0.20
N VAL A 68 5.77 5.57 -1.13
CA VAL A 68 6.86 4.93 -1.87
C VAL A 68 7.68 6.01 -2.55
N LYS A 69 8.96 6.09 -2.15
CA LYS A 69 9.91 7.04 -2.74
C LYS A 69 10.59 6.37 -3.93
N HIS A 70 10.32 6.91 -5.12
CA HIS A 70 11.01 6.56 -6.35
C HIS A 70 12.21 7.51 -6.56
N GLN A 71 12.96 7.29 -7.63
CA GLN A 71 14.12 8.14 -7.95
C GLN A 71 13.76 9.62 -8.14
N THR A 72 12.63 9.91 -8.80
CA THR A 72 12.25 11.28 -9.21
C THR A 72 10.95 11.78 -8.56
N ARG A 73 10.17 10.91 -7.92
CA ARG A 73 8.87 11.26 -7.35
C ARG A 73 8.48 10.36 -6.19
N ILE A 74 7.40 10.70 -5.50
CA ILE A 74 6.80 9.89 -4.45
C ILE A 74 5.40 9.50 -4.89
N THR A 75 5.06 8.23 -4.81
CA THR A 75 3.67 7.78 -4.90
C THR A 75 3.08 7.53 -3.53
N ARG A 76 1.75 7.66 -3.44
CA ARG A 76 0.98 7.45 -2.22
C ARG A 76 -0.18 6.52 -2.52
N SER A 77 -0.23 5.41 -1.82
CA SER A 77 -1.33 4.44 -1.87
C SER A 77 -2.19 4.62 -0.64
N LEU A 78 -3.50 4.80 -0.80
CA LEU A 78 -4.41 4.90 0.33
C LEU A 78 -4.92 3.50 0.70
N TYR A 79 -4.98 3.21 2.00
CA TYR A 79 -5.53 1.96 2.51
C TYR A 79 -6.29 2.18 3.83
N PHE A 80 -7.07 1.18 4.20
CA PHE A 80 -7.83 1.08 5.45
C PHE A 80 -7.84 -0.39 5.91
N PHE A 81 -8.24 -0.64 7.15
CA PHE A 81 -8.36 -1.97 7.75
C PHE A 81 -9.81 -2.47 7.73
#